data_AF-A0A6H9HML8-F1
#
_entry.id   AF-A0A6H9HML8-F1
#
_cell.length_a   1.000
_cell.length_b   1.000
_cell.length_c   1.000
_cell.angle_alpha   90.00
_cell.angle_beta   90.00
_cell.angle_gamma   90.00
#
_symmetry.space_group_name_H-M   'P 1'
#
loop_
_entity.id
_entity.type
_entity.pdbx_description
1 polymer ?
#
loop_
_entity_poly.entity_id
_entity_poly.type
_entity_poly.pdbx_seq_one_letter_code
_entity_poly.pdbx_strand_id
1 'polypeptide(L)'
;MAIECVAYRDAKGGLHSSLEKATLEDLAAVLGRVGDEGGMTSGVARMIFDKRAEIERVFAEHDALVASAAGSAGDPAGAGGPDADSIRVVRSDLP
;
A
#
# COMPACT_ATOMS: atom_id res chain seq x y z
N MET A 1 35.90 11.79 26.85
CA MET A 1 35.74 11.30 25.47
C MET A 1 34.26 11.23 25.17
N ALA A 2 33.76 11.98 24.20
CA ALA A 2 32.38 11.85 23.73
C ALA A 2 32.33 10.69 22.72
N ILE A 3 31.38 9.78 22.87
CA ILE A 3 31.11 8.71 21.91
C ILE A 3 30.01 9.23 21.00
N GLU A 4 30.37 9.56 19.76
CA GLU A 4 29.41 9.93 18.73
C GLU A 4 28.86 8.64 18.08
N CYS A 5 27.54 8.48 18.08
CA CYS A 5 26.87 7.33 17.50
C CYS A 5 25.89 7.81 16.43
N VAL A 6 26.05 7.32 15.20
CA VAL A 6 25.13 7.61 14.10
C VAL A 6 23.89 6.75 14.26
N ALA A 7 22.74 7.38 14.50
CA ALA A 7 21.44 6.71 14.60
C ALA A 7 20.49 7.26 13.54
N TYR A 8 19.69 6.36 12.98
CA TYR A 8 18.70 6.65 11.95
C TYR A 8 17.33 6.73 12.61
N ARG A 9 16.62 7.83 12.36
CA ARG A 9 15.31 8.08 12.95
C ARG A 9 14.22 7.52 12.03
N ASP A 10 13.27 6.79 12.61
CA ASP A 10 12.02 6.41 11.95
C ASP A 10 10.99 7.57 12.01
N ALA A 11 9.93 7.51 11.21
CA ALA A 11 8.86 8.51 11.16
C ALA A 11 8.08 8.63 12.49
N LYS A 12 8.13 7.62 13.36
CA LYS A 12 7.55 7.63 14.71
C LYS A 12 8.48 8.26 15.77
N GLY A 13 9.72 8.57 15.41
CA GLY A 13 10.72 9.16 16.30
C GLY A 13 11.60 8.14 17.04
N GLY A 14 11.51 6.85 16.72
CA GLY A 14 12.42 5.80 17.18
C GLY A 14 13.80 5.91 16.53
N LEU A 15 14.84 5.60 17.31
CA LEU A 15 16.23 5.66 16.87
C LEU A 15 16.75 4.25 16.62
N HIS A 16 17.25 4.02 15.41
CA HIS A 16 17.73 2.74 14.92
C HIS A 16 19.21 2.81 14.55
N SER A 17 19.90 1.69 14.72
CA SER A 17 21.33 1.59 14.38
C SER A 17 21.59 1.45 12.88
N SER A 18 20.56 1.21 12.06
CA SER A 18 20.69 1.12 10.60
C SER A 18 19.47 1.68 9.87
N LEU A 19 19.71 2.17 8.65
CA LEU A 19 18.65 2.67 7.74
C LEU A 19 17.61 1.61 7.41
N GLU A 20 18.04 0.36 7.20
CA GLU A 20 17.14 -0.75 6.90
C GLU A 20 16.14 -0.98 8.04
N LYS A 21 16.60 -0.93 9.30
CA LYS A 21 15.72 -1.10 10.46
C LYS A 21 14.74 0.04 10.61
N ALA A 22 15.19 1.29 10.45
CA ALA A 22 14.30 2.44 10.47
C ALA A 22 13.20 2.32 9.41
N THR A 23 13.58 1.94 8.18
CA THR A 23 12.62 1.75 7.07
C THR A 23 11.63 0.61 7.35
N LEU A 24 12.07 -0.50 7.94
CA LEU A 24 11.19 -1.63 8.28
C LEU A 24 10.17 -1.27 9.36
N GLU A 25 10.59 -0.51 10.38
CA GLU A 25 9.69 0.00 11.42
C GLU A 25 8.69 1.01 10.87
N ASP A 26 9.11 1.85 9.91
CA ASP A 26 8.20 2.75 9.19
C ASP A 26 7.19 1.97 8.35
N LEU A 27 7.62 0.94 7.63
CA LEU A 27 6.71 0.08 6.87
C LEU A 27 5.73 -0.66 7.81
N ALA A 28 6.22 -1.21 8.92
CA ALA A 28 5.37 -1.84 9.92
C ALA A 28 4.38 -0.83 10.55
N ALA A 29 4.81 0.41 10.74
CA ALA A 29 3.96 1.49 11.22
C ALA A 29 2.83 1.83 10.24
N VAL A 30 3.12 1.90 8.94
CA VAL A 30 2.13 2.16 7.88
C VAL A 30 1.14 1.00 7.75
N LEU A 31 1.62 -0.24 7.87
CA LEU A 31 0.76 -1.43 7.87
C LEU A 31 -0.14 -1.53 9.11
N GLY A 32 0.27 -0.92 10.22
CA GLY A 32 -0.44 -0.99 11.49
C GLY A 32 -0.32 -2.38 12.15
N ARG A 33 -1.18 -2.68 13.11
CA ARG A 33 -1.18 -3.99 13.78
C ARG A 33 -1.90 -5.01 12.88
N VAL A 34 -1.12 -5.74 12.09
CA VAL A 34 -1.62 -6.89 11.32
C VAL A 34 -1.48 -8.14 12.18
N GLY A 35 -2.62 -8.67 12.63
CA GLY A 35 -2.74 -9.87 13.49
C GLY A 35 -2.69 -9.58 14.99
N ASP A 36 -3.07 -10.58 15.80
CA ASP A 36 -3.19 -10.43 17.26
C ASP A 36 -1.85 -10.17 17.97
N GLU A 37 -0.73 -10.66 17.43
CA GLU A 37 0.57 -10.62 18.14
C GLU A 37 1.62 -9.66 17.53
N GLY A 38 1.30 -8.92 16.47
CA GLY A 38 2.22 -7.93 15.87
C GLY A 38 3.46 -8.51 15.15
N GLY A 39 3.84 -9.75 15.43
CA GLY A 39 4.96 -10.43 14.77
C GLY A 39 4.76 -10.60 13.25
N MET A 40 3.51 -10.76 12.82
CA MET A 40 3.18 -10.86 11.38
C MET A 40 3.42 -9.54 10.65
N THR A 41 3.20 -8.40 11.32
CA THR A 41 3.42 -7.07 10.71
C THR A 41 4.89 -6.88 10.32
N SER A 42 5.81 -7.30 11.18
CA SER A 42 7.26 -7.21 10.91
C SER A 42 7.68 -8.08 9.72
N GLY A 43 7.10 -9.29 9.62
CA GLY A 43 7.36 -10.20 8.50
C GLY A 43 6.83 -9.65 7.16
N VAL A 44 5.65 -9.04 7.17
CA VAL A 44 5.07 -8.42 5.97
C VAL A 44 5.86 -7.16 5.57
N ALA A 45 6.27 -6.32 6.52
CA ALA A 45 7.11 -5.16 6.24
C ALA A 45 8.43 -5.57 5.55
N ARG A 46 9.05 -6.66 6.00
CA ARG A 46 10.25 -7.24 5.36
C ARG A 46 9.96 -7.70 3.94
N MET A 47 8.87 -8.45 3.73
CA MET A 47 8.49 -8.92 2.40
C MET A 47 8.22 -7.78 1.42
N ILE A 48 7.59 -6.69 1.87
CA ILE A 48 7.35 -5.50 1.04
C ILE A 48 8.68 -4.82 0.67
N PHE A 49 9.60 -4.71 1.64
CA PHE A 49 10.91 -4.14 1.38
C PHE A 49 11.67 -4.96 0.32
N ASP A 50 11.68 -6.28 0.45
CA ASP A 50 12.37 -7.19 -0.47
C ASP A 50 11.70 -7.21 -1.87
N LYS A 51 10.37 -7.13 -1.93
CA LYS A 51 9.58 -7.16 -3.19
C LYS A 51 9.23 -5.77 -3.73
N ARG A 52 9.86 -4.71 -3.24
CA ARG A 52 9.53 -3.32 -3.57
C ARG A 52 9.34 -3.08 -5.06
N ALA A 53 10.29 -3.53 -5.88
CA ALA A 53 10.27 -3.30 -7.33
C ALA A 53 9.09 -4.00 -8.02
N GLU A 54 8.74 -5.21 -7.58
CA GLU A 54 7.59 -5.96 -8.09
C GLU A 54 6.28 -5.26 -7.71
N ILE A 55 6.18 -4.82 -6.45
CA ILE A 55 5.01 -4.13 -5.92
C ILE A 55 4.77 -2.80 -6.65
N GLU A 56 5.82 -1.99 -6.82
CA GLU A 56 5.74 -0.72 -7.56
C GLU A 56 5.31 -0.94 -9.01
N ARG A 57 5.76 -2.02 -9.67
CA ARG A 57 5.30 -2.38 -11.01
C ARG A 57 3.81 -2.70 -11.04
N VAL A 58 3.33 -3.51 -10.11
CA VAL A 58 1.90 -3.88 -10.03
C VAL A 58 1.04 -2.64 -9.76
N PHE A 59 1.47 -1.74 -8.88
CA PHE A 59 0.76 -0.48 -8.64
C PHE A 59 0.75 0.42 -9.88
N ALA A 60 1.87 0.54 -10.60
CA ALA A 60 1.91 1.32 -11.84
C ALA A 60 0.99 0.76 -12.93
N GLU A 61 0.93 -0.57 -13.09
CA GLU A 61 0.00 -1.24 -14.02
C GLU A 61 -1.46 -0.99 -13.60
N HIS A 62 -1.76 -1.09 -12.31
CA HIS A 62 -3.09 -0.80 -11.77
C HIS A 62 -3.50 0.66 -11.99
N ASP A 63 -2.63 1.61 -11.67
CA ASP A 63 -2.91 3.05 -11.82
C ASP A 63 -3.16 3.42 -13.29
N ALA A 64 -2.44 2.78 -14.23
CA ALA A 64 -2.70 2.92 -15.66
C ALA A 64 -4.08 2.38 -16.07
N LEU A 65 -4.50 1.24 -15.51
CA LEU A 65 -5.83 0.67 -15.77
C LEU A 65 -6.96 1.50 -15.17
N VAL A 66 -6.78 2.04 -13.95
CA VAL A 66 -7.74 2.95 -13.32
C VAL A 66 -7.85 4.25 -14.09
N ALA A 67 -6.74 4.84 -14.55
CA ALA A 67 -6.76 6.03 -15.39
C ALA A 67 -7.50 5.79 -16.71
N SER A 68 -7.31 4.62 -17.32
CA SER A 68 -8.04 4.20 -18.54
C SER A 68 -9.55 4.02 -18.29
N ALA A 69 -9.91 3.41 -17.14
CA ALA A 69 -11.31 3.24 -16.74
C ALA A 69 -11.98 4.59 -16.41
N ALA A 70 -11.29 5.50 -15.73
CA ALA A 70 -11.78 6.84 -15.39
C ALA A 70 -11.88 7.76 -16.62
N GLY A 71 -10.95 7.62 -17.58
CA GLY A 71 -11.00 8.32 -18.87
C GLY A 71 -12.13 7.85 -19.80
N SER A 72 -12.81 6.75 -19.47
CA SER A 72 -14.00 6.26 -20.18
C SER A 72 -15.31 6.73 -19.53
N ALA A 73 -15.25 7.51 -18.44
CA ALA A 73 -16.40 7.99 -17.67
C ALA A 73 -16.60 9.53 -17.74
N GLY A 74 -16.24 10.15 -18.86
CA GLY A 74 -16.70 11.48 -19.26
C GLY A 74 -16.69 11.54 -20.79
N ASP A 75 -17.77 11.85 -21.50
CA ASP A 75 -18.90 12.75 -21.24
C ASP A 75 -19.89 12.61 -22.44
N PRO A 76 -21.04 13.31 -22.54
CA PRO A 76 -22.12 13.64 -21.59
C PRO A 76 -23.52 13.27 -22.14
N ALA A 77 -24.51 13.05 -21.26
CA ALA A 77 -25.89 13.51 -21.48
C ALA A 77 -26.83 13.02 -20.38
N GLY A 78 -27.50 13.97 -19.73
CA GLY A 78 -28.94 13.86 -19.47
C GLY A 78 -29.41 12.92 -18.36
N ALA A 79 -29.88 13.57 -17.30
CA ALA A 79 -31.11 13.25 -16.57
C ALA A 79 -31.17 11.97 -15.71
N GLY A 80 -31.34 12.22 -14.41
CA GLY A 80 -32.13 11.36 -13.52
C GLY A 80 -31.31 10.38 -12.68
N GLY A 81 -31.27 10.60 -11.37
CA GLY A 81 -31.30 9.47 -10.44
C GLY A 81 -32.66 8.75 -10.51
N PRO A 82 -32.88 7.65 -9.78
CA PRO A 82 -32.11 7.07 -8.67
C PRO A 82 -31.66 5.62 -9.04
N ASP A 83 -30.88 4.85 -8.29
CA ASP A 83 -31.23 4.16 -7.05
C ASP A 83 -29.99 3.39 -6.58
N ALA A 84 -29.84 3.27 -5.26
CA ALA A 84 -28.91 2.35 -4.62
C ALA A 84 -29.26 0.89 -4.99
N ASP A 85 -28.24 0.03 -5.04
CA ASP A 85 -28.34 -1.44 -5.18
C ASP A 85 -28.13 -2.02 -6.60
N SER A 86 -26.92 -1.86 -7.14
CA SER A 86 -26.47 -2.68 -8.29
C SER A 86 -25.01 -3.08 -8.11
N ILE A 87 -24.76 -4.09 -7.30
CA ILE A 87 -23.47 -4.79 -7.28
C ILE A 87 -23.33 -5.55 -8.61
N ARG A 88 -22.48 -5.07 -9.53
CA ARG A 88 -22.05 -5.86 -10.70
C ARG A 88 -21.06 -6.94 -10.24
N VAL A 89 -21.57 -8.11 -9.86
CA VAL A 89 -20.76 -9.33 -9.76
C VAL A 89 -20.47 -9.81 -11.17
N VAL A 90 -19.29 -9.49 -11.71
CA VAL A 90 -18.78 -10.13 -12.93
C VAL A 90 -18.23 -11.51 -12.52
N ARG A 91 -19.13 -12.47 -12.29
CA ARG A 91 -18.76 -13.88 -12.40
C ARG A 91 -18.69 -14.19 -13.89
N SER A 92 -17.50 -14.09 -14.45
CA SER A 92 -17.18 -14.71 -15.73
C SER A 92 -17.03 -16.22 -15.50
N ASP A 93 -18.18 -16.87 -15.37
CA ASP A 93 -18.31 -18.28 -15.68
C ASP A 93 -18.28 -18.45 -17.21
N LEU A 94 -17.66 -19.55 -17.62
CA LEU A 94 -17.60 -20.23 -18.92
C LEU A 94 -16.45 -19.91 -19.91
N PRO A 95 -16.07 -20.89 -20.76
CA PRO A 95 -16.43 -22.32 -20.77
C PRO A 95 -15.27 -23.27 -20.44
#